data_AF-A0AAN7HNW4-F1
#
_entry.id   AF-A0AAN7HNW4-F1
#
_cell.length_a   1.000
_cell.length_b   1.000
_cell.length_c   1.000
_cell.angle_alpha   90.00
_cell.angle_beta   90.00
_cell.angle_gamma   90.00
#
_symmetry.space_group_name_H-M   'P 1'
#
loop_
_entity.id
_entity.type
_entity.pdbx_description
1 polymer ?
#
loop_
_entity_poly.entity_id
_entity_poly.type
_entity_poly.pdbx_seq_one_letter_code
_entity_poly.pdbx_strand_id
1 'polypeptide(L)'
;MLGGWLSSDVPRIAPLDSSPESEYPTLATKYHLPEEFHFERVQGVTHSFGHLLGGDGSETLWMHFLVELPQKDRPNEQPNWLHWGFVMTWLPKIVRTASTSTTSQSNKKYSVALIAFQPPFEMFQRIFNFVRFANWADVTVDPYVLVDLALMSWYHRFDQVAWEVTALVRTEEIDVFRRARLLRSAESSIEGLDLHRLHTSAKDAIFMLEGLDAAIRLAEAAMSAHEWSRQRDETVSENTHRLLRHRLELFHSTRLRMVSCQARIKNSVDLAFHINTAHDSLVNLRNSRSVRTISIVGMVFIPFGAITGVFGTQFFTPQAHGQHMDVNPDLWVLFAIAIPVTLFIMAIWQVSEHDHLKLWRLDPFGPALVRWREARSRVFGRGAKGDGGDALEATELQNLPPALTV
;
A
#
# COMPACT_ATOMS: atom_id res chain seq x y z
N MET A 1 -34.89 -39.29 12.47
CA MET A 1 -35.80 -38.97 11.35
C MET A 1 -35.05 -38.15 10.31
N LEU A 2 -34.29 -38.84 9.44
CA LEU A 2 -33.28 -38.31 8.50
C LEU A 2 -33.83 -38.12 7.06
N GLY A 3 -35.13 -37.90 6.88
CA GLY A 3 -35.80 -38.14 5.59
C GLY A 3 -36.22 -36.93 4.75
N GLY A 4 -36.02 -35.68 5.20
CA GLY A 4 -36.74 -34.53 4.61
C GLY A 4 -35.97 -33.60 3.67
N TRP A 5 -34.63 -33.66 3.64
CA TRP A 5 -33.82 -32.58 3.02
C TRP A 5 -32.74 -33.06 2.03
N LEU A 6 -32.61 -34.37 1.80
CA LEU A 6 -31.80 -34.93 0.71
C LEU A 6 -32.48 -34.80 -0.67
N SER A 7 -33.59 -34.05 -0.76
CA SER A 7 -34.34 -33.82 -2.00
C SER A 7 -34.46 -32.32 -2.27
N SER A 8 -33.36 -31.70 -2.68
CA SER A 8 -33.35 -30.58 -3.62
C SER A 8 -31.91 -30.20 -3.92
N ASP A 9 -31.46 -30.45 -5.16
CA ASP A 9 -30.14 -30.13 -5.72
C ASP A 9 -29.92 -28.61 -5.91
N VAL A 10 -30.34 -27.79 -4.94
CA VAL A 10 -30.30 -26.32 -5.06
C VAL A 10 -29.39 -25.74 -3.97
N PRO A 11 -28.24 -25.14 -4.33
CA PRO A 11 -27.37 -24.46 -3.37
C PRO A 11 -28.10 -23.25 -2.77
N ARG A 12 -28.08 -23.13 -1.45
CA ARG A 12 -28.64 -21.99 -0.70
C ARG A 12 -27.52 -21.11 -0.17
N ILE A 13 -27.70 -19.79 -0.28
CA ILE A 13 -26.73 -18.77 0.19
C ILE A 13 -26.87 -18.64 1.72
N ALA A 14 -25.75 -18.69 2.44
CA ALA A 14 -25.75 -18.46 3.88
C ALA A 14 -25.98 -16.95 4.19
N PRO A 15 -26.76 -16.61 5.25
CA PRO A 15 -27.07 -15.23 5.60
C PRO A 15 -25.83 -14.44 6.06
N LEU A 16 -25.87 -13.12 5.83
CA LEU A 16 -24.81 -12.14 6.15
C LEU A 16 -24.62 -11.97 7.68
N ASP A 17 -23.37 -11.79 8.11
CA ASP A 17 -22.96 -11.71 9.53
C ASP A 17 -23.47 -10.47 10.29
N SER A 18 -24.13 -9.50 9.64
CA SER A 18 -24.46 -8.20 10.24
C SER A 18 -25.94 -7.84 10.29
N SER A 19 -26.86 -8.78 9.99
CA SER A 19 -28.28 -8.51 10.23
C SER A 19 -28.62 -8.75 11.72
N PRO A 20 -29.25 -7.80 12.43
CA PRO A 20 -29.76 -8.02 13.79
C PRO A 20 -30.89 -9.07 13.85
N GLU A 21 -31.38 -9.55 12.70
CA GLU A 21 -32.31 -10.67 12.54
C GLU A 21 -31.58 -11.96 12.11
N SER A 22 -30.37 -12.21 12.60
CA SER A 22 -29.55 -13.30 12.05
C SER A 22 -30.14 -14.69 12.37
N GLU A 23 -30.49 -15.44 11.33
CA GLU A 23 -30.72 -16.89 11.38
C GLU A 23 -29.42 -17.68 11.72
N TYR A 24 -28.31 -16.98 11.94
CA TYR A 24 -26.98 -17.53 12.16
C TYR A 24 -26.91 -18.47 13.38
N PRO A 25 -27.45 -18.14 14.58
CA PRO A 25 -27.41 -19.06 15.71
C PRO A 25 -28.20 -20.35 15.44
N THR A 26 -29.29 -20.24 14.69
CA THR A 26 -30.11 -21.38 14.24
C THR A 26 -29.35 -22.24 13.23
N LEU A 27 -28.64 -21.62 12.28
CA LEU A 27 -27.74 -22.30 11.34
C LEU A 27 -26.56 -22.97 12.04
N ALA A 28 -25.91 -22.27 12.98
CA ALA A 28 -24.79 -22.79 13.76
C ALA A 28 -25.18 -24.03 14.55
N THR A 29 -26.34 -23.99 15.22
CA THR A 29 -26.88 -25.13 15.96
C THR A 29 -27.28 -26.28 15.03
N LYS A 30 -27.87 -25.97 13.86
CA LYS A 30 -28.38 -26.97 12.91
C LYS A 30 -27.28 -27.70 12.13
N TYR A 31 -26.19 -27.01 11.79
CA TYR A 31 -25.10 -27.55 10.99
C TYR A 31 -23.83 -27.84 11.79
N HIS A 32 -23.90 -27.72 13.12
CA HIS A 32 -22.77 -27.93 14.04
C HIS A 32 -21.54 -27.11 13.64
N LEU A 33 -21.74 -25.82 13.34
CA LEU A 33 -20.62 -24.93 13.00
C LEU A 33 -19.68 -24.79 14.20
N PRO A 34 -18.34 -24.84 14.02
CA PRO A 34 -17.39 -24.63 15.11
C PRO A 34 -17.58 -23.27 15.78
N GLU A 35 -17.56 -23.24 17.11
CA GLU A 35 -17.62 -21.98 17.87
C GLU A 35 -16.44 -21.05 17.52
N GLU A 36 -15.26 -21.64 17.27
CA GLU A 36 -14.05 -20.93 16.83
C GLU A 36 -14.28 -20.17 15.52
N PHE A 37 -14.97 -20.79 14.54
CA PHE A 37 -15.29 -20.13 13.27
C PHE A 37 -16.19 -18.90 13.47
N HIS A 38 -17.15 -18.95 14.39
CA HIS A 38 -17.98 -17.79 14.71
C HIS A 38 -17.17 -16.70 15.42
N PHE A 39 -16.37 -17.09 16.42
CA PHE A 39 -15.52 -16.16 17.17
C PHE A 39 -14.54 -15.42 16.25
N GLU A 40 -13.88 -16.13 15.35
CA GLU A 40 -12.94 -15.57 14.38
C GLU A 40 -13.60 -14.52 13.47
N ARG A 41 -14.84 -14.76 13.04
CA ARG A 41 -15.61 -13.79 12.23
C ARG A 41 -16.02 -12.55 13.02
N VAL A 42 -16.44 -12.72 14.28
CA VAL A 42 -16.81 -11.60 15.16
C VAL A 42 -15.60 -10.73 15.51
N GLN A 43 -14.44 -11.35 15.75
CA GLN A 43 -13.20 -10.64 16.04
C GLN A 43 -12.57 -9.99 14.80
N GLY A 44 -12.99 -10.38 13.59
CA GLY A 44 -12.44 -9.85 12.34
C GLY A 44 -11.00 -10.31 12.09
N VAL A 45 -10.72 -11.61 12.28
CA VAL A 45 -9.39 -12.16 12.00
C VAL A 45 -9.13 -12.20 10.49
N THR A 46 -7.97 -11.71 10.04
CA THR A 46 -7.58 -11.66 8.61
C THR A 46 -7.65 -13.03 7.92
N HIS A 47 -7.22 -14.09 8.60
CA HIS A 47 -7.36 -15.46 8.13
C HIS A 47 -7.40 -16.45 9.29
N SER A 48 -8.08 -17.58 9.08
CA SER A 48 -8.00 -18.74 9.98
C SER A 48 -8.18 -20.03 9.21
N PHE A 49 -7.41 -21.05 9.61
CA PHE A 49 -7.58 -22.42 9.16
C PHE A 49 -7.77 -23.29 10.40
N GLY A 50 -8.87 -24.02 10.46
CA GLY A 50 -9.10 -24.99 11.51
C GLY A 50 -9.52 -26.33 10.95
N HIS A 51 -9.12 -27.39 11.66
CA HIS A 51 -9.44 -28.76 11.34
C HIS A 51 -9.69 -29.53 12.65
N LEU A 52 -10.85 -30.16 12.74
CA LEU A 52 -11.34 -30.84 13.92
C LEU A 52 -11.78 -32.25 13.56
N LEU A 53 -11.32 -33.24 14.33
CA LEU A 53 -11.77 -34.62 14.25
C LEU A 53 -12.83 -34.86 15.34
N GLY A 54 -14.06 -35.15 14.91
CA GLY A 54 -15.18 -35.53 15.77
C GLY A 54 -15.07 -36.97 16.29
N GLY A 55 -15.64 -37.24 17.46
CA GLY A 55 -15.60 -38.56 18.10
C GLY A 55 -16.36 -39.66 17.36
N ASP A 56 -17.21 -39.30 16.39
CA ASP A 56 -17.93 -40.18 15.47
C ASP A 56 -17.12 -40.50 14.19
N GLY A 57 -15.90 -39.98 14.09
CA GLY A 57 -15.07 -40.06 12.88
C GLY A 57 -15.45 -39.05 11.81
N SER A 58 -16.33 -38.08 12.12
CA SER A 58 -16.50 -36.90 11.26
C SER A 58 -15.26 -36.02 11.31
N GLU A 59 -14.95 -35.38 10.20
CA GLU A 59 -13.95 -34.32 10.16
C GLU A 59 -14.62 -33.03 9.73
N THR A 60 -14.27 -31.94 10.41
CA THR A 60 -14.74 -30.60 10.13
C THR A 60 -13.55 -29.71 9.85
N LEU A 61 -13.55 -29.04 8.71
CA LEU A 61 -12.56 -28.06 8.31
C LEU A 61 -13.26 -26.73 8.09
N TRP A 62 -12.65 -25.66 8.54
CA TRP A 62 -13.11 -24.32 8.22
C TRP A 62 -11.96 -23.44 7.79
N MET A 63 -12.30 -22.52 6.88
CA MET A 63 -11.41 -21.47 6.44
C MET A 63 -12.17 -20.16 6.52
N HIS A 64 -11.61 -19.20 7.23
CA HIS A 64 -12.07 -17.82 7.20
C HIS A 64 -11.02 -16.94 6.56
N PHE A 65 -11.50 -15.95 5.81
CA PHE A 65 -10.66 -15.00 5.14
C PHE A 65 -11.32 -13.62 5.11
N LEU A 66 -10.61 -12.62 5.62
CA LEU A 66 -11.03 -11.24 5.68
C LEU A 66 -9.98 -10.36 4.99
N VAL A 67 -10.39 -9.70 3.91
CA VAL A 67 -9.50 -8.83 3.13
C VAL A 67 -10.21 -7.56 2.68
N GLU A 68 -9.50 -6.43 2.75
CA GLU A 68 -9.86 -5.20 2.05
C GLU A 68 -9.33 -5.31 0.61
N LEU A 69 -10.23 -5.47 -0.37
CA LEU A 69 -9.83 -5.37 -1.78
C LEU A 69 -9.97 -3.92 -2.24
N PRO A 70 -8.90 -3.32 -2.79
CA PRO A 70 -8.92 -1.99 -3.37
C PRO A 70 -10.11 -1.78 -4.32
N GLN A 71 -10.86 -0.71 -4.10
CA GLN A 71 -11.87 -0.22 -5.03
C GLN A 71 -11.49 1.17 -5.52
N LYS A 72 -11.97 1.52 -6.71
CA LYS A 72 -11.81 2.85 -7.28
C LYS A 72 -12.25 3.90 -6.27
N ASP A 73 -11.33 4.81 -5.92
CA ASP A 73 -11.47 5.80 -4.86
C ASP A 73 -12.85 6.47 -4.89
N ARG A 74 -13.68 6.16 -3.88
CA ARG A 74 -14.99 6.79 -3.66
C ARG A 74 -14.92 7.50 -2.31
N PRO A 75 -14.72 8.82 -2.29
CA PRO A 75 -14.27 9.54 -1.10
C PRO A 75 -15.24 9.56 0.11
N ASN A 76 -16.36 8.83 0.08
CA ASN A 76 -17.36 8.77 1.16
C ASN A 76 -17.90 7.35 1.43
N GLU A 77 -17.35 6.30 0.79
CA GLU A 77 -17.77 4.92 1.02
C GLU A 77 -16.80 4.21 1.99
N GLN A 78 -17.33 3.42 2.92
CA GLN A 78 -16.49 2.58 3.77
C GLN A 78 -15.73 1.56 2.90
N PRO A 79 -14.49 1.19 3.29
CA PRO A 79 -13.77 0.12 2.60
C PRO A 79 -14.63 -1.15 2.58
N ASN A 80 -14.75 -1.75 1.40
CA ASN A 80 -15.56 -2.96 1.22
C ASN A 80 -14.75 -4.18 1.68
N TRP A 81 -14.92 -4.53 2.95
CA TRP A 81 -14.35 -5.73 3.53
C TRP A 81 -15.05 -6.98 3.00
N LEU A 82 -14.27 -7.92 2.50
CA LEU A 82 -14.78 -9.19 2.00
C LEU A 82 -14.58 -10.26 3.06
N HIS A 83 -15.69 -10.81 3.57
CA HIS A 83 -15.70 -11.82 4.63
C HIS A 83 -15.93 -13.23 4.06
N TRP A 84 -15.02 -13.67 3.19
CA TRP A 84 -15.12 -15.00 2.62
C TRP A 84 -14.87 -16.07 3.69
N GLY A 85 -15.54 -17.19 3.54
CA GLY A 85 -15.23 -18.34 4.36
C GLY A 85 -16.10 -19.52 4.00
N PHE A 86 -15.69 -20.68 4.46
CA PHE A 86 -16.50 -21.87 4.35
C PHE A 86 -16.23 -22.83 5.49
N VAL A 87 -17.23 -23.63 5.79
CA VAL A 87 -17.15 -24.79 6.69
C VAL A 87 -17.47 -26.02 5.86
N MET A 88 -16.57 -27.00 5.91
CA MET A 88 -16.68 -28.27 5.22
C MET A 88 -16.68 -29.40 6.25
N THR A 89 -17.67 -30.28 6.18
CA THR A 89 -17.74 -31.46 7.03
C THR A 89 -17.77 -32.71 6.18
N TRP A 90 -17.05 -33.75 6.59
CA TRP A 90 -17.10 -35.04 5.92
C TRP A 90 -17.14 -36.21 6.90
N LEU A 91 -17.85 -37.25 6.49
CA LEU A 91 -18.08 -38.46 7.27
C LEU A 91 -17.71 -39.69 6.44
N PRO A 92 -16.91 -40.64 6.96
CA PRO A 92 -16.60 -41.88 6.26
C PRO A 92 -17.85 -42.74 6.10
N LYS A 93 -18.19 -43.08 4.85
CA LYS A 93 -19.21 -44.07 4.53
C LYS A 93 -18.63 -45.46 4.78
N ILE A 94 -19.18 -46.17 5.76
CA ILE A 94 -18.84 -47.58 5.98
C ILE A 94 -19.44 -48.40 4.82
N VAL A 95 -18.62 -48.71 3.82
CA VAL A 95 -19.00 -49.64 2.75
C VAL A 95 -18.72 -51.06 3.27
N ARG A 96 -19.77 -51.77 3.70
CA ARG A 96 -19.67 -53.22 3.99
C ARG A 96 -19.60 -53.98 2.67
N THR A 97 -18.39 -54.25 2.18
CA THR A 97 -18.19 -55.18 1.05
C THR A 97 -18.38 -56.62 1.55
N ALA A 98 -19.50 -57.22 1.21
CA ALA A 98 -19.70 -58.66 1.32
C ALA A 98 -18.98 -59.36 0.16
N SER A 99 -17.67 -59.58 0.27
CA SER A 99 -16.98 -60.58 -0.56
C SER A 99 -15.61 -60.95 -0.01
N THR A 100 -15.45 -62.25 0.26
CA THR A 100 -14.22 -62.99 0.49
C THR A 100 -13.23 -62.81 -0.66
N SER A 101 -12.20 -61.97 -0.47
CA SER A 101 -10.88 -62.17 -1.06
C SER A 101 -9.83 -61.31 -0.34
N THR A 102 -8.69 -61.94 -0.09
CA THR A 102 -7.52 -61.46 0.65
C THR A 102 -6.76 -60.40 -0.15
N THR A 103 -7.22 -59.15 -0.13
CA THR A 103 -6.36 -57.94 -0.25
C THR A 103 -7.16 -56.74 0.27
N SER A 104 -7.01 -56.42 1.55
CA SER A 104 -7.77 -55.38 2.24
C SER A 104 -7.22 -53.98 1.95
N GLN A 105 -7.50 -53.45 0.76
CA GLN A 105 -7.49 -52.01 0.50
C GLN A 105 -8.88 -51.46 0.82
N SER A 106 -9.02 -50.86 2.01
CA SER A 106 -10.24 -50.17 2.44
C SER A 106 -10.42 -48.90 1.60
N ASN A 107 -11.17 -48.99 0.51
CA ASN A 107 -11.53 -47.83 -0.30
C ASN A 107 -12.52 -46.94 0.48
N LYS A 108 -12.00 -45.97 1.24
CA LYS A 108 -12.80 -45.08 2.11
C LYS A 108 -13.52 -44.06 1.24
N LYS A 109 -14.85 -44.12 1.19
CA LYS A 109 -15.68 -43.08 0.57
C LYS A 109 -16.24 -42.16 1.63
N TYR A 110 -16.42 -40.89 1.32
CA TYR A 110 -16.93 -39.87 2.23
C TYR A 110 -18.29 -39.34 1.80
N SER A 111 -19.06 -38.88 2.78
CA SER A 111 -20.20 -37.99 2.59
C SER A 111 -19.75 -36.60 2.98
N VAL A 112 -19.79 -35.65 2.05
CA VAL A 112 -19.24 -34.29 2.23
C VAL A 112 -20.37 -33.27 2.19
N ALA A 113 -20.31 -32.27 3.07
CA ALA A 113 -21.15 -31.09 3.06
C ALA A 113 -20.27 -29.83 3.12
N LEU A 114 -20.59 -28.82 2.31
CA LEU A 114 -19.90 -27.54 2.26
C LEU A 114 -20.91 -26.42 2.48
N ILE A 115 -20.59 -25.50 3.39
CA ILE A 115 -21.36 -24.30 3.68
C ILE A 115 -20.45 -23.11 3.43
N ALA A 116 -20.73 -22.34 2.39
CA ALA A 116 -19.96 -21.16 2.02
C ALA A 116 -20.65 -19.88 2.47
N PHE A 117 -19.88 -18.97 3.07
CA PHE A 117 -20.31 -17.68 3.58
C PHE A 117 -19.74 -16.58 2.70
N GLN A 118 -20.64 -15.77 2.13
CA GLN A 118 -20.31 -14.71 1.18
C GLN A 118 -19.30 -15.15 0.08
N PRO A 119 -19.47 -16.31 -0.58
CA PRO A 119 -18.49 -16.76 -1.56
C PRO A 119 -18.41 -15.73 -2.71
N PRO A 120 -17.21 -15.51 -3.28
CA PRO A 120 -17.10 -14.70 -4.49
C PRO A 120 -17.96 -15.33 -5.60
N PHE A 121 -18.50 -14.49 -6.48
CA PHE A 121 -19.44 -14.93 -7.51
C PHE A 121 -18.83 -16.04 -8.40
N GLU A 122 -17.53 -15.94 -8.65
CA GLU A 122 -16.74 -16.91 -9.40
C GLU A 122 -16.73 -18.29 -8.74
N MET A 123 -16.68 -18.34 -7.40
CA MET A 123 -16.75 -19.59 -6.63
C MET A 123 -18.13 -20.23 -6.78
N PHE A 124 -19.20 -19.45 -6.67
CA PHE A 124 -20.56 -19.96 -6.84
C PHE A 124 -20.78 -20.56 -8.24
N GLN A 125 -20.37 -19.83 -9.29
CA GLN A 125 -20.46 -20.32 -10.67
C GLN A 125 -19.67 -21.61 -10.88
N ARG A 126 -18.46 -21.69 -10.31
CA ARG A 126 -17.59 -22.87 -10.44
C ARG A 126 -18.15 -24.07 -9.70
N ILE A 127 -18.65 -23.91 -8.48
CA ILE A 127 -19.32 -24.98 -7.73
C ILE A 127 -20.53 -25.48 -8.50
N PHE A 128 -21.36 -24.57 -9.02
CA PHE A 128 -22.55 -24.96 -9.79
C PHE A 128 -22.19 -25.76 -11.05
N ASN A 129 -21.18 -25.32 -11.79
CA ASN A 129 -20.69 -26.05 -12.96
C ASN A 129 -20.07 -27.40 -12.56
N PHE A 130 -19.31 -27.44 -11.48
CA PHE A 130 -18.68 -28.66 -10.97
C PHE A 130 -19.72 -29.74 -10.59
N VAL A 131 -20.80 -29.34 -9.91
CA VAL A 131 -21.92 -30.23 -9.56
C VAL A 131 -22.64 -30.73 -10.81
N ARG A 132 -22.83 -29.87 -11.82
CA ARG A 132 -23.60 -30.20 -13.04
C ARG A 132 -22.86 -31.11 -14.02
N PHE A 133 -21.54 -30.99 -14.14
CA PHE A 133 -20.77 -31.60 -15.24
C PHE A 133 -19.93 -32.84 -14.84
N ALA A 134 -20.26 -33.49 -13.70
CA ALA A 134 -19.92 -34.88 -13.36
C ALA A 134 -18.63 -35.17 -12.54
N ASN A 135 -18.12 -34.25 -11.71
CA ASN A 135 -16.97 -34.53 -10.84
C ASN A 135 -17.31 -34.69 -9.34
N TRP A 136 -18.60 -34.75 -8.98
CA TRP A 136 -18.98 -34.97 -7.57
C TRP A 136 -18.48 -36.30 -7.01
N ALA A 137 -18.22 -37.29 -7.87
CA ALA A 137 -17.61 -38.55 -7.48
C ALA A 137 -16.22 -38.36 -6.84
N ASP A 138 -15.42 -37.44 -7.37
CA ASP A 138 -14.06 -37.16 -6.87
C ASP A 138 -14.10 -36.57 -5.45
N VAL A 139 -15.11 -35.74 -5.15
CA VAL A 139 -15.32 -35.19 -3.78
C VAL A 139 -15.61 -36.29 -2.77
N THR A 140 -16.27 -37.37 -3.19
CA THR A 140 -16.51 -38.51 -2.28
C THR A 140 -15.27 -39.36 -2.03
N VAL A 141 -14.24 -39.24 -2.87
CA VAL A 141 -12.95 -39.90 -2.68
C VAL A 141 -12.03 -39.00 -1.87
N ASP A 142 -11.97 -37.71 -2.23
CA ASP A 142 -11.16 -36.70 -1.58
C ASP A 142 -11.94 -35.38 -1.39
N PRO A 143 -12.32 -35.04 -0.15
CA PRO A 143 -13.04 -33.79 0.16
C PRO A 143 -12.25 -32.52 -0.19
N TYR A 144 -10.92 -32.57 -0.24
CA TYR A 144 -10.08 -31.38 -0.51
C TYR A 144 -10.20 -30.85 -1.93
N VAL A 145 -10.86 -31.58 -2.84
CA VAL A 145 -11.24 -31.06 -4.16
C VAL A 145 -12.08 -29.79 -4.04
N LEU A 146 -12.94 -29.68 -3.02
CA LEU A 146 -13.72 -28.46 -2.77
C LEU A 146 -12.85 -27.31 -2.25
N VAL A 147 -11.77 -27.63 -1.51
CA VAL A 147 -10.78 -26.64 -1.05
C VAL A 147 -9.97 -26.10 -2.23
N ASP A 148 -9.54 -26.95 -3.17
CA ASP A 148 -8.90 -26.48 -4.42
C ASP A 148 -9.83 -25.55 -5.19
N LEU A 149 -11.12 -25.91 -5.31
CA LEU A 149 -12.09 -25.09 -6.01
C LEU A 149 -12.28 -23.71 -5.36
N ALA A 150 -12.31 -23.66 -4.03
CA ALA A 150 -12.36 -22.42 -3.26
C ALA A 150 -11.09 -21.58 -3.47
N LEU A 151 -9.91 -22.16 -3.25
CA LEU A 151 -8.61 -21.50 -3.40
C LEU A 151 -8.40 -20.97 -4.82
N MET A 152 -8.81 -21.73 -5.84
CA MET A 152 -8.72 -21.30 -7.24
C MET A 152 -9.62 -20.09 -7.52
N SER A 153 -10.82 -20.08 -6.95
CA SER A 153 -11.76 -18.97 -7.10
C SER A 153 -11.26 -17.71 -6.39
N TRP A 154 -10.71 -17.87 -5.19
CA TRP A 154 -10.08 -16.79 -4.44
C TRP A 154 -8.86 -16.24 -5.18
N TYR A 155 -8.00 -17.12 -5.69
CA TYR A 155 -6.83 -16.74 -6.49
C TYR A 155 -7.22 -15.88 -7.69
N HIS A 156 -8.23 -16.28 -8.47
CA HIS A 156 -8.66 -15.50 -9.62
C HIS A 156 -9.06 -14.07 -9.25
N ARG A 157 -9.77 -13.91 -8.12
CA ARG A 157 -10.16 -12.59 -7.65
C ARG A 157 -8.96 -11.78 -7.15
N PHE A 158 -8.04 -12.41 -6.43
CA PHE A 158 -6.78 -11.80 -6.00
C PHE A 158 -5.93 -11.32 -7.18
N ASP A 159 -5.74 -12.18 -8.18
CA ASP A 159 -4.91 -11.87 -9.33
C ASP A 159 -5.48 -10.70 -10.13
N GLN A 160 -6.81 -10.69 -10.33
CA GLN A 160 -7.52 -9.59 -10.97
C GLN A 160 -7.30 -8.26 -10.25
N VAL A 161 -7.57 -8.20 -8.93
CA VAL A 161 -7.41 -6.95 -8.18
C VAL A 161 -5.95 -6.52 -8.11
N ALA A 162 -5.00 -7.46 -8.00
CA ALA A 162 -3.58 -7.15 -8.08
C ALA A 162 -3.18 -6.51 -9.43
N TRP A 163 -3.79 -6.95 -10.54
CA TRP A 163 -3.62 -6.28 -11.84
C TRP A 163 -4.18 -4.87 -11.87
N GLU A 164 -5.37 -4.66 -11.29
CA GLU A 164 -6.00 -3.34 -11.20
C GLU A 164 -5.12 -2.36 -10.40
N VAL A 165 -4.64 -2.76 -9.22
CA VAL A 165 -3.71 -1.95 -8.40
C VAL A 165 -2.41 -1.65 -9.15
N THR A 166 -1.83 -2.67 -9.80
CA THR A 166 -0.60 -2.49 -10.58
C THR A 166 -0.79 -1.49 -11.73
N ALA A 167 -1.96 -1.49 -12.37
CA ALA A 167 -2.30 -0.57 -13.45
C ALA A 167 -2.52 0.87 -12.95
N LEU A 168 -3.14 1.03 -11.77
CA LEU A 168 -3.29 2.33 -11.11
C LEU A 168 -1.93 2.93 -10.75
N VAL A 169 -1.09 2.18 -10.05
CA VAL A 169 0.28 2.58 -9.70
C VAL A 169 1.09 2.97 -10.93
N ARG A 170 0.98 2.19 -12.03
CA ARG A 170 1.68 2.50 -13.28
C ARG A 170 1.22 3.84 -13.89
N THR A 171 -0.08 4.14 -13.80
CA THR A 171 -0.64 5.38 -14.34
C THR A 171 -0.10 6.59 -13.56
N GLU A 172 -0.07 6.48 -12.23
CA GLU A 172 0.46 7.50 -11.34
C GLU A 172 1.97 7.69 -11.50
N GLU A 173 2.74 6.60 -11.61
CA GLU A 173 4.17 6.62 -11.89
C GLU A 173 4.48 7.39 -13.18
N ILE A 174 3.72 7.15 -14.26
CA ILE A 174 3.86 7.90 -15.52
C ILE A 174 3.59 9.39 -15.32
N ASP A 175 2.60 9.76 -14.50
CA ASP A 175 2.29 11.16 -14.20
C ASP A 175 3.43 11.84 -13.41
N VAL A 176 3.95 11.16 -12.39
CA VAL A 176 5.11 11.63 -11.60
C VAL A 176 6.32 11.85 -12.50
N PHE A 177 6.65 10.88 -13.38
CA PHE A 177 7.78 11.05 -14.32
C PHE A 177 7.58 12.16 -15.34
N ARG A 178 6.34 12.34 -15.83
CA ARG A 178 6.01 13.45 -16.74
C ARG A 178 6.27 14.79 -16.04
N ARG A 179 5.85 14.93 -14.78
CA ARG A 179 6.05 16.17 -14.00
C ARG A 179 7.52 16.41 -13.66
N ALA A 180 8.28 15.36 -13.36
CA ALA A 180 9.74 15.46 -13.19
C ALA A 180 10.39 16.09 -14.44
N ARG A 181 9.93 15.72 -15.63
CA ARG A 181 10.40 16.28 -16.91
C ARG A 181 9.99 17.74 -17.09
N LEU A 182 8.76 18.12 -16.70
CA LEU A 182 8.26 19.51 -16.79
C LEU A 182 9.00 20.45 -15.84
N LEU A 183 9.31 19.99 -14.62
CA LEU A 183 10.11 20.75 -13.66
C LEU A 183 11.47 21.12 -14.26
N ARG A 184 12.08 20.21 -15.04
CA ARG A 184 13.34 20.45 -15.75
C ARG A 184 13.20 21.49 -16.88
N SER A 185 12.04 21.59 -17.53
CA SER A 185 11.83 22.54 -18.63
C SER A 185 11.41 23.95 -18.17
N ALA A 186 11.37 24.22 -16.86
CA ALA A 186 10.98 25.50 -16.28
C ALA A 186 9.59 25.99 -16.72
N GLU A 187 8.72 25.06 -17.14
CA GLU A 187 7.38 25.38 -17.61
C GLU A 187 6.47 25.66 -16.40
N SER A 188 5.82 26.82 -16.43
CA SER A 188 5.40 27.54 -15.21
C SER A 188 4.08 27.12 -14.58
N SER A 189 3.47 26.02 -15.03
CA SER A 189 2.18 25.53 -14.54
C SER A 189 2.27 24.04 -14.15
N ILE A 190 2.96 23.76 -13.06
CA ILE A 190 2.80 22.46 -12.40
C ILE A 190 1.60 22.63 -11.46
N GLU A 191 0.41 22.23 -11.93
CA GLU A 191 -0.71 22.02 -11.01
C GLU A 191 -0.29 21.03 -9.92
N GLY A 192 -0.81 21.16 -8.71
CA GLY A 192 -0.44 20.31 -7.57
C GLY A 192 -0.48 18.83 -7.94
N LEU A 193 0.53 18.07 -7.52
CA LEU A 193 0.48 16.62 -7.65
C LEU A 193 -0.63 16.11 -6.73
N ASP A 194 -1.47 15.22 -7.24
CA ASP A 194 -2.49 14.54 -6.43
C ASP A 194 -1.82 13.47 -5.56
N LEU A 195 -1.16 13.94 -4.50
CA LEU A 195 -0.51 13.10 -3.49
C LEU A 195 -1.51 12.19 -2.80
N HIS A 196 -2.78 12.60 -2.70
CA HIS A 196 -3.83 11.80 -2.08
C HIS A 196 -4.02 10.49 -2.84
N ARG A 197 -4.20 10.55 -4.16
CA ARG A 197 -4.34 9.35 -5.01
C ARG A 197 -3.12 8.44 -4.94
N LEU A 198 -1.92 9.03 -4.96
CA LEU A 198 -0.66 8.28 -4.85
C LEU A 198 -0.54 7.54 -3.51
N HIS A 199 -0.98 8.19 -2.42
CA HIS A 199 -1.05 7.56 -1.11
C HIS A 199 -2.13 6.48 -1.02
N THR A 200 -3.31 6.70 -1.61
CA THR A 200 -4.37 5.68 -1.67
C THR A 200 -3.88 4.43 -2.41
N SER A 201 -3.27 4.59 -3.59
CA SER A 201 -2.70 3.47 -4.35
C SER A 201 -1.57 2.75 -3.60
N ALA A 202 -0.78 3.47 -2.81
CA ALA A 202 0.23 2.87 -1.94
C ALA A 202 -0.39 2.03 -0.82
N LYS A 203 -1.46 2.54 -0.18
CA LYS A 203 -2.26 1.81 0.82
C LYS A 203 -2.86 0.53 0.21
N ASP A 204 -3.43 0.64 -0.98
CA ASP A 204 -4.05 -0.47 -1.71
C ASP A 204 -3.04 -1.59 -2.03
N ALA A 205 -1.81 -1.23 -2.40
CA ALA A 205 -0.72 -2.19 -2.60
C ALA A 205 -0.32 -2.92 -1.31
N ILE A 206 -0.37 -2.23 -0.16
CA ILE A 206 -0.09 -2.83 1.17
C ILE A 206 -1.19 -3.83 1.54
N PHE A 207 -2.46 -3.45 1.42
CA PHE A 207 -3.58 -4.34 1.75
C PHE A 207 -3.64 -5.57 0.86
N MET A 208 -3.32 -5.42 -0.44
CA MET A 208 -3.18 -6.57 -1.32
C MET A 208 -2.06 -7.52 -0.92
N LEU A 209 -0.93 -7.01 -0.41
CA LEU A 209 0.15 -7.85 0.11
C LEU A 209 -0.26 -8.59 1.38
N GLU A 210 -0.92 -7.91 2.32
CA GLU A 210 -1.46 -8.53 3.53
C GLU A 210 -2.45 -9.65 3.19
N GLY A 211 -3.38 -9.40 2.27
CA GLY A 211 -4.32 -10.41 1.78
C GLY A 211 -3.60 -11.59 1.12
N LEU A 212 -2.59 -11.35 0.29
CA LEU A 212 -1.82 -12.44 -0.34
C LEU A 212 -1.03 -13.26 0.68
N ASP A 213 -0.41 -12.63 1.68
CA ASP A 213 0.29 -13.32 2.77
C ASP A 213 -0.67 -14.21 3.57
N ALA A 214 -1.87 -13.70 3.88
CA ALA A 214 -2.90 -14.45 4.56
C ALA A 214 -3.44 -15.63 3.72
N ALA A 215 -3.62 -15.43 2.40
CA ALA A 215 -4.05 -16.49 1.48
C ALA A 215 -2.99 -17.59 1.31
N ILE A 216 -1.70 -17.23 1.28
CA ILE A 216 -0.58 -18.17 1.25
C ILE A 216 -0.59 -19.04 2.51
N ARG A 217 -0.73 -18.44 3.70
CA ARG A 217 -0.80 -19.19 4.97
C ARG A 217 -1.96 -20.18 5.00
N LEU A 218 -3.11 -19.77 4.48
CA LEU A 218 -4.29 -20.64 4.31
C LEU A 218 -4.04 -21.81 3.37
N ALA A 219 -3.43 -21.54 2.21
CA ALA A 219 -3.10 -22.57 1.23
C ALA A 219 -2.03 -23.55 1.75
N GLU A 220 -1.02 -23.05 2.47
CA GLU A 220 -0.02 -23.88 3.17
C GLU A 220 -0.68 -24.78 4.21
N ALA A 221 -1.52 -24.22 5.09
CA ALA A 221 -2.24 -24.98 6.11
C ALA A 221 -3.14 -26.06 5.50
N ALA A 222 -3.90 -25.72 4.44
CA ALA A 222 -4.73 -26.67 3.71
C ALA A 222 -3.89 -27.79 3.05
N MET A 223 -2.74 -27.44 2.45
CA MET A 223 -1.84 -28.42 1.84
C MET A 223 -1.24 -29.36 2.88
N SER A 224 -0.80 -28.84 4.03
CA SER A 224 -0.29 -29.63 5.15
C SER A 224 -1.37 -30.53 5.74
N ALA A 225 -2.59 -30.03 5.95
CA ALA A 225 -3.70 -30.85 6.45
C ALA A 225 -4.08 -31.97 5.45
N HIS A 226 -4.07 -31.67 4.15
CA HIS A 226 -4.28 -32.68 3.13
C HIS A 226 -3.19 -33.76 3.16
N GLU A 227 -1.93 -33.40 3.38
CA GLU A 227 -0.82 -34.37 3.46
C GLU A 227 -1.04 -35.45 4.52
N TRP A 228 -1.66 -35.10 5.65
CA TRP A 228 -2.00 -36.02 6.73
C TRP A 228 -3.16 -36.96 6.37
N SER A 229 -4.16 -36.46 5.64
CA SER A 229 -5.33 -37.23 5.20
C SER A 229 -5.10 -37.98 3.86
N ARG A 230 -3.95 -37.77 3.23
CA ARG A 230 -3.68 -38.19 1.84
C ARG A 230 -3.60 -39.70 1.70
N GLN A 231 -4.34 -40.25 0.74
CA GLN A 231 -4.20 -41.64 0.30
C GLN A 231 -3.22 -41.69 -0.89
N ARG A 232 -2.01 -42.21 -0.67
CA ARG A 232 -0.93 -42.20 -1.68
C ARG A 232 -1.19 -43.09 -2.89
N ASP A 233 -2.01 -44.12 -2.73
CA ASP A 233 -2.33 -45.08 -3.80
C ASP A 233 -3.48 -44.59 -4.72
N GLU A 234 -4.16 -43.51 -4.32
CA GLU A 234 -5.35 -43.02 -5.01
C GLU A 234 -5.00 -41.84 -5.94
N THR A 235 -5.29 -41.99 -7.23
CA THR A 235 -4.95 -40.99 -8.27
C THR A 235 -5.63 -39.65 -8.03
N VAL A 236 -6.87 -39.64 -7.54
CA VAL A 236 -7.63 -38.42 -7.24
C VAL A 236 -6.93 -37.62 -6.14
N SER A 237 -6.58 -38.27 -5.02
CA SER A 237 -5.89 -37.64 -3.89
C SER A 237 -4.50 -37.11 -4.25
N GLU A 238 -3.76 -37.82 -5.12
CA GLU A 238 -2.49 -37.28 -5.66
C GLU A 238 -2.70 -36.06 -6.54
N ASN A 239 -3.71 -36.09 -7.42
CA ASN A 239 -4.04 -34.95 -8.28
C ASN A 239 -4.48 -33.73 -7.46
N THR A 240 -5.33 -33.91 -6.44
CA THR A 240 -5.73 -32.83 -5.52
C THR A 240 -4.53 -32.21 -4.84
N HIS A 241 -3.61 -33.02 -4.31
CA HIS A 241 -2.42 -32.50 -3.65
C HIS A 241 -1.53 -31.68 -4.60
N ARG A 242 -1.38 -32.11 -5.85
CA ARG A 242 -0.65 -31.36 -6.89
C ARG A 242 -1.35 -30.06 -7.25
N LEU A 243 -2.68 -30.07 -7.34
CA LEU A 243 -3.48 -28.87 -7.59
C LEU A 243 -3.35 -27.87 -6.45
N LEU A 244 -3.48 -28.30 -5.19
CA LEU A 244 -3.27 -27.45 -4.02
C LEU A 244 -1.87 -26.81 -4.00
N ARG A 245 -0.82 -27.61 -4.27
CA ARG A 245 0.54 -27.08 -4.42
C ARG A 245 0.62 -26.04 -5.54
N HIS A 246 0.00 -26.32 -6.68
CA HIS A 246 -0.04 -25.37 -7.78
C HIS A 246 -0.79 -24.07 -7.41
N ARG A 247 -1.88 -24.13 -6.63
CA ARG A 247 -2.57 -22.91 -6.13
C ARG A 247 -1.67 -22.08 -5.22
N LEU A 248 -0.93 -22.73 -4.32
CA LEU A 248 0.05 -22.06 -3.47
C LEU A 248 1.11 -21.31 -4.29
N GLU A 249 1.68 -21.97 -5.32
CA GLU A 249 2.65 -21.34 -6.22
C GLU A 249 2.07 -20.14 -6.98
N LEU A 250 0.80 -20.22 -7.40
CA LEU A 250 0.11 -19.11 -8.04
C LEU A 250 -0.01 -17.89 -7.11
N PHE A 251 -0.38 -18.10 -5.83
CA PHE A 251 -0.40 -17.03 -4.84
C PHE A 251 1.01 -16.42 -4.62
N HIS A 252 2.05 -17.23 -4.52
CA HIS A 252 3.43 -16.74 -4.43
C HIS A 252 3.83 -15.89 -5.63
N SER A 253 3.47 -16.31 -6.84
CA SER A 253 3.73 -15.54 -8.07
C SER A 253 3.09 -14.15 -8.02
N THR A 254 1.80 -14.07 -7.68
CA THR A 254 1.09 -12.79 -7.55
C THR A 254 1.66 -11.94 -6.42
N ARG A 255 2.10 -12.55 -5.31
CA ARG A 255 2.79 -11.86 -4.23
C ARG A 255 4.10 -11.21 -4.67
N LEU A 256 4.95 -11.92 -5.42
CA LEU A 256 6.22 -11.35 -5.93
C LEU A 256 5.96 -10.11 -6.79
N ARG A 257 4.92 -10.17 -7.64
CA ARG A 257 4.48 -9.02 -8.43
C ARG A 257 4.04 -7.84 -7.56
N MET A 258 3.26 -8.10 -6.50
CA MET A 258 2.82 -7.05 -5.59
C MET A 258 3.95 -6.47 -4.74
N VAL A 259 4.96 -7.25 -4.34
CA VAL A 259 6.16 -6.74 -3.67
C VAL A 259 6.91 -5.76 -4.58
N SER A 260 7.07 -6.11 -5.86
CA SER A 260 7.65 -5.19 -6.85
C SER A 260 6.80 -3.93 -7.02
N CYS A 261 5.47 -4.06 -7.06
CA CYS A 261 4.56 -2.93 -7.16
C CYS A 261 4.66 -1.99 -5.95
N GLN A 262 4.73 -2.54 -4.73
CA GLN A 262 4.90 -1.78 -3.48
C GLN A 262 6.23 -1.01 -3.47
N ALA A 263 7.33 -1.65 -3.90
CA ALA A 263 8.62 -0.98 -4.01
C ALA A 263 8.58 0.18 -5.04
N ARG A 264 7.92 -0.02 -6.18
CA ARG A 264 7.76 1.01 -7.22
C ARG A 264 6.93 2.20 -6.75
N ILE A 265 5.79 1.96 -6.11
CA ILE A 265 4.95 3.07 -5.61
C ILE A 265 5.65 3.85 -4.51
N LYS A 266 6.40 3.19 -3.61
CA LYS A 266 7.23 3.86 -2.60
C LYS A 266 8.23 4.82 -3.24
N ASN A 267 9.00 4.35 -4.22
CA ASN A 267 9.95 5.20 -4.95
C ASN A 267 9.24 6.34 -5.70
N SER A 268 8.04 6.11 -6.22
CA SER A 268 7.24 7.13 -6.91
C SER A 268 6.73 8.21 -5.95
N VAL A 269 6.32 7.82 -4.73
CA VAL A 269 5.95 8.72 -3.63
C VAL A 269 7.14 9.58 -3.21
N ASP A 270 8.31 8.98 -3.03
CA ASP A 270 9.52 9.73 -2.66
C ASP A 270 9.90 10.74 -3.76
N LEU A 271 9.86 10.32 -5.02
CA LEU A 271 10.11 11.19 -6.17
C LEU A 271 9.09 12.34 -6.25
N ALA A 272 7.80 12.03 -6.03
CA ALA A 272 6.73 13.00 -5.98
C ALA A 272 6.98 14.10 -4.92
N PHE A 273 7.38 13.72 -3.71
CA PHE A 273 7.74 14.67 -2.65
C PHE A 273 8.94 15.53 -3.03
N HIS A 274 9.99 14.95 -3.62
CA HIS A 274 11.14 15.70 -4.08
C HIS A 274 10.78 16.71 -5.19
N ILE A 275 9.92 16.32 -6.14
CA ILE A 275 9.42 17.21 -7.19
C ILE A 275 8.63 18.36 -6.57
N ASN A 276 7.72 18.09 -5.62
CA ASN A 276 6.93 19.13 -4.98
C ASN A 276 7.83 20.11 -4.20
N THR A 277 8.78 19.60 -3.43
CA THR A 277 9.76 20.43 -2.69
C THR A 277 10.60 21.31 -3.62
N ALA A 278 11.05 20.76 -4.74
CA ALA A 278 11.79 21.50 -5.74
C ALA A 278 10.92 22.55 -6.45
N HIS A 279 9.66 22.23 -6.73
CA HIS A 279 8.70 23.19 -7.26
C HIS A 279 8.45 24.35 -6.29
N ASP A 280 8.16 24.06 -5.02
CA ASP A 280 7.96 25.08 -3.98
C ASP A 280 9.20 25.98 -3.84
N SER A 281 10.40 25.38 -3.92
CA SER A 281 11.66 26.13 -3.91
C SER A 281 11.77 27.07 -5.11
N LEU A 282 11.46 26.60 -6.33
CA LEU A 282 11.46 27.44 -7.53
C LEU A 282 10.39 28.55 -7.47
N VAL A 283 9.20 28.24 -6.96
CA VAL A 283 8.13 29.22 -6.75
C VAL A 283 8.56 30.27 -5.73
N ASN A 284 9.17 29.88 -4.63
CA ASN A 284 9.71 30.79 -3.62
C ASN A 284 10.82 31.68 -4.18
N LEU A 285 11.74 31.13 -4.96
CA LEU A 285 12.79 31.90 -5.65
C LEU A 285 12.20 32.90 -6.64
N ARG A 286 11.17 32.51 -7.41
CA ARG A 286 10.48 33.41 -8.36
C ARG A 286 9.65 34.48 -7.64
N ASN A 287 9.03 34.12 -6.52
CA ASN A 287 8.26 35.02 -5.67
C ASN A 287 9.13 35.83 -4.69
N SER A 288 10.45 35.83 -4.91
CA SER A 288 11.44 36.66 -4.19
C SER A 288 11.07 38.15 -4.13
N ARG A 289 10.11 38.63 -4.94
CA ARG A 289 9.52 39.97 -4.78
C ARG A 289 9.05 40.25 -3.35
N SER A 290 8.31 39.34 -2.71
CA SER A 290 7.84 39.58 -1.32
C SER A 290 8.99 39.60 -0.32
N VAL A 291 9.96 38.68 -0.45
CA VAL A 291 11.15 38.64 0.42
C VAL A 291 11.99 39.90 0.21
N ARG A 292 12.22 40.30 -1.04
CA ARG A 292 12.93 41.53 -1.41
C ARG A 292 12.22 42.76 -0.85
N THR A 293 10.89 42.84 -0.92
CA THR A 293 10.12 43.95 -0.34
C THR A 293 10.27 44.01 1.18
N ILE A 294 10.14 42.88 1.89
CA ILE A 294 10.32 42.83 3.34
C ILE A 294 11.73 43.26 3.74
N SER A 295 12.76 42.77 3.02
CA SER A 295 14.15 43.14 3.25
C SER A 295 14.40 44.63 3.00
N ILE A 296 13.86 45.20 1.91
CA ILE A 296 13.96 46.64 1.61
C ILE A 296 13.30 47.47 2.73
N VAL A 297 12.11 47.06 3.19
CA VAL A 297 11.42 47.73 4.30
C VAL A 297 12.29 47.71 5.56
N GLY A 298 12.80 46.54 5.96
CA GLY A 298 13.68 46.43 7.13
C GLY A 298 14.95 47.28 7.01
N MET A 299 15.55 47.31 5.83
CA MET A 299 16.75 48.08 5.53
C MET A 299 16.58 49.60 5.65
N VAL A 300 15.36 50.11 5.44
CA VAL A 300 15.01 51.52 5.64
C VAL A 300 14.64 51.79 7.10
N PHE A 301 13.80 50.95 7.69
CA PHE A 301 13.24 51.20 9.02
C PHE A 301 14.23 50.97 10.17
N ILE A 302 15.20 50.06 10.04
CA ILE A 302 16.20 49.80 11.07
C ILE A 302 17.12 51.01 11.32
N PRO A 303 17.81 51.60 10.31
CA PRO A 303 18.66 52.76 10.53
C PRO A 303 17.84 53.99 10.94
N PHE A 304 16.66 54.19 10.34
CA PHE A 304 15.76 55.27 10.74
C PHE A 304 15.29 55.12 12.20
N GLY A 305 14.95 53.90 12.62
CA GLY A 305 14.59 53.56 14.00
C GLY A 305 15.73 53.80 14.99
N ALA A 306 16.96 53.44 14.63
CA ALA A 306 18.13 53.68 15.46
C ALA A 306 18.41 55.19 15.63
N ILE A 307 18.34 55.96 14.55
CA ILE A 307 18.57 57.41 14.55
C ILE A 307 17.45 58.10 15.35
N THR A 308 16.18 57.77 15.10
CA THR A 308 15.05 58.30 15.89
C THR A 308 15.11 57.90 17.36
N GLY A 309 15.61 56.70 17.70
CA GLY A 309 15.84 56.29 19.08
C GLY A 309 16.92 57.11 19.80
N VAL A 310 18.05 57.38 19.12
CA VAL A 310 19.14 58.21 19.67
C VAL A 310 18.68 59.65 19.87
N PHE A 311 18.06 60.25 18.86
CA PHE A 311 17.59 61.64 18.91
C PHE A 311 16.27 61.80 19.69
N GLY A 312 15.48 60.75 19.87
CA GLY A 312 14.21 60.80 20.60
C GLY A 312 14.34 60.98 22.11
N THR A 313 15.53 60.77 22.69
CA THR A 313 15.77 60.86 24.14
C THR A 313 15.96 62.29 24.67
N GLN A 314 16.13 63.29 23.79
CA GLN A 314 16.46 64.67 24.19
C GLN A 314 15.70 65.77 23.40
N PHE A 315 14.86 65.43 22.41
CA PHE A 315 14.33 66.41 21.44
C PHE A 315 12.93 66.97 21.72
N PHE A 316 12.15 66.35 22.62
CA PHE A 316 10.84 66.86 23.02
C PHE A 316 10.88 67.20 24.50
N THR A 317 11.05 68.47 24.83
CA THR A 317 10.86 68.97 26.20
C THR A 317 9.43 69.50 26.30
N PRO A 318 8.52 68.88 27.07
CA PRO A 318 7.22 69.46 27.30
C PRO A 318 7.39 70.75 28.11
N GLN A 319 7.02 71.91 27.55
CA GLN A 319 6.93 73.14 28.34
C GLN A 319 5.78 73.01 29.34
N ALA A 320 6.05 73.36 30.59
CA ALA A 320 5.11 73.14 31.69
C ALA A 320 3.78 73.90 31.57
N HIS A 321 3.65 74.95 30.74
CA HIS A 321 2.46 75.82 30.66
C HIS A 321 2.18 76.40 29.25
N GLY A 322 1.87 75.56 28.26
CA GLY A 322 1.37 76.07 26.97
C GLY A 322 1.15 75.00 25.91
N GLN A 323 0.07 75.13 25.13
CA GLN A 323 -0.43 74.14 24.16
C GLN A 323 0.47 73.91 22.92
N HIS A 324 1.76 74.26 22.95
CA HIS A 324 2.65 74.16 21.78
C HIS A 324 3.87 73.30 22.15
N MET A 325 4.08 72.21 21.42
CA MET A 325 5.31 71.42 21.51
C MET A 325 6.44 72.21 20.85
N ASP A 326 7.46 72.57 21.62
CA ASP A 326 8.66 73.21 21.08
C ASP A 326 9.50 72.13 20.37
N VAL A 327 9.54 72.21 19.04
CA VAL A 327 10.31 71.27 18.21
C VAL A 327 11.72 71.83 18.10
N ASN A 328 12.71 71.08 18.59
CA ASN A 328 14.11 71.49 18.46
C ASN A 328 14.46 71.79 16.99
N PRO A 329 15.00 72.98 16.66
CA PRO A 329 15.38 73.35 15.29
C PRO A 329 16.33 72.37 14.61
N ASP A 330 17.06 71.55 15.38
CA ASP A 330 17.96 70.52 14.87
C ASP A 330 17.26 69.25 14.36
N LEU A 331 15.91 69.19 14.38
CA LEU A 331 15.15 68.06 13.82
C LEU A 331 15.53 67.77 12.35
N TRP A 332 15.92 68.79 11.58
CA TRP A 332 16.37 68.60 10.20
C TRP A 332 17.66 67.77 10.11
N VAL A 333 18.51 67.77 11.14
CA VAL A 333 19.74 66.97 11.22
C VAL A 333 19.44 65.47 11.23
N LEU A 334 18.30 65.06 11.83
CA LEU A 334 17.79 63.69 11.78
C LEU A 334 17.66 63.22 10.32
N PHE A 335 16.99 64.02 9.48
CA PHE A 335 16.78 63.72 8.07
C PHE A 335 18.08 63.83 7.26
N ALA A 336 18.93 64.81 7.60
CA ALA A 336 20.23 65.02 6.94
C ALA A 336 21.20 63.84 7.15
N ILE A 337 21.08 63.09 8.25
CA ILE A 337 21.93 61.90 8.51
C ILE A 337 21.22 60.62 8.08
N ALA A 338 19.92 60.48 8.34
CA ALA A 338 19.18 59.25 8.05
C ALA A 338 19.08 58.96 6.55
N ILE A 339 18.85 59.97 5.71
CA ILE A 339 18.70 59.78 4.27
C ILE A 339 20.01 59.28 3.62
N PRO A 340 21.18 59.91 3.83
CA PRO A 340 22.44 59.42 3.27
C PRO A 340 22.83 58.04 3.77
N VAL A 341 22.64 57.76 5.06
CA VAL A 341 22.93 56.44 5.64
C VAL A 341 22.07 55.37 4.99
N THR A 342 20.77 55.62 4.83
CA THR A 342 19.85 54.68 4.19
C THR A 342 20.23 54.44 2.71
N LEU A 343 20.55 55.51 1.98
CA LEU A 343 20.99 55.43 0.58
C LEU A 343 22.32 54.67 0.44
N PHE A 344 23.26 54.88 1.36
CA PHE A 344 24.53 54.17 1.38
C PHE A 344 24.37 52.67 1.62
N ILE A 345 23.55 52.29 2.59
CA ILE A 345 23.23 50.88 2.86
C ILE A 345 22.56 50.29 1.61
N MET A 346 21.57 50.98 1.02
CA MET A 346 20.89 50.54 -0.21
C MET A 346 21.86 50.35 -1.39
N ALA A 347 22.83 51.24 -1.56
CA ALA A 347 23.83 51.15 -2.62
C ALA A 347 24.75 49.92 -2.45
N ILE A 348 25.19 49.63 -1.23
CA ILE A 348 26.00 48.43 -0.93
C ILE A 348 25.24 47.16 -1.30
N TRP A 349 23.96 47.07 -0.93
CA TRP A 349 23.13 45.91 -1.23
C TRP A 349 22.90 45.73 -2.73
N GLN A 350 22.63 46.81 -3.47
CA GLN A 350 22.47 46.76 -4.93
C GLN A 350 23.72 46.23 -5.64
N VAL A 351 24.91 46.66 -5.20
CA VAL A 351 26.18 46.18 -5.75
C VAL A 351 26.39 44.70 -5.42
N SER A 352 26.17 44.32 -4.16
CA SER A 352 26.27 42.92 -3.72
C SER A 352 25.33 42.00 -4.50
N GLU A 353 24.06 42.37 -4.69
CA GLU A 353 23.10 41.56 -5.41
C GLU A 353 23.43 41.45 -6.91
N HIS A 354 23.95 42.52 -7.51
CA HIS A 354 24.40 42.51 -8.89
C HIS A 354 25.58 41.54 -9.12
N ASP A 355 26.50 41.46 -8.16
CA ASP A 355 27.65 40.55 -8.23
C ASP A 355 27.25 39.09 -7.97
N HIS A 356 26.36 38.84 -7.00
CA HIS A 356 25.81 37.50 -6.76
C HIS A 356 25.07 36.93 -7.98
N LEU A 357 24.32 37.76 -8.72
CA LEU A 357 23.60 37.32 -9.94
C LEU A 357 24.53 36.98 -11.11
N LYS A 358 25.74 37.55 -11.18
CA LYS A 358 26.75 37.22 -12.21
C LYS A 358 27.43 35.89 -11.92
N LEU A 359 27.71 35.60 -10.65
CA LEU A 359 28.31 34.33 -10.22
C LEU A 359 27.39 33.12 -10.46
N TRP A 360 26.07 33.27 -10.27
CA TRP A 360 25.10 32.18 -10.52
C TRP A 360 24.79 31.91 -12.00
N ARG A 361 25.07 32.85 -12.92
CA ARG A 361 24.94 32.59 -14.37
C ARG A 361 26.06 31.73 -14.94
N LEU A 362 27.19 31.62 -14.24
CA LEU A 362 28.28 30.72 -14.59
C LEU A 362 28.00 29.35 -13.96
N ASP A 363 27.11 28.59 -14.62
CA ASP A 363 26.79 27.17 -14.41
C ASP A 363 26.88 26.61 -12.97
N PRO A 364 25.78 26.58 -12.20
CA PRO A 364 25.74 25.89 -10.90
C PRO A 364 25.93 24.37 -11.02
N PHE A 365 25.83 23.81 -12.24
CA PHE A 365 25.98 22.37 -12.49
C PHE A 365 27.24 22.00 -13.28
N GLY A 366 28.00 22.97 -13.81
CA GLY A 366 29.17 22.72 -14.67
C GLY A 366 30.24 21.86 -14.00
N PRO A 367 30.77 22.24 -12.82
CA PRO A 367 31.82 21.45 -12.16
C PRO A 367 31.28 20.16 -11.50
N ALA A 368 30.03 20.15 -11.06
CA ALA A 368 29.42 18.98 -10.40
C ALA A 368 29.06 17.86 -11.39
N LEU A 369 28.51 18.17 -12.56
CA LEU A 369 28.24 17.20 -13.63
C LEU A 369 29.53 16.65 -14.24
N VAL A 370 30.58 17.48 -14.39
CA VAL A 370 31.88 17.01 -14.88
C VAL A 370 32.53 16.05 -13.88
N ARG A 371 32.50 16.36 -12.58
CA ARG A 371 32.97 15.45 -11.53
C ARG A 371 32.16 14.16 -11.45
N TRP A 372 30.84 14.21 -11.61
CA TRP A 372 29.99 13.01 -11.61
C TRP A 372 30.22 12.15 -12.86
N ARG A 373 30.42 12.77 -14.03
CA ARG A 373 30.76 12.07 -15.27
C ARG A 373 32.13 11.39 -15.21
N GLU A 374 33.12 12.03 -14.57
CA GLU A 374 34.43 11.44 -14.30
C GLU A 374 34.40 10.34 -13.24
N ALA A 375 33.57 10.47 -12.20
CA ALA A 375 33.39 9.42 -11.21
C ALA A 375 32.73 8.17 -11.84
N ARG A 376 31.72 8.37 -12.69
CA ARG A 376 31.04 7.28 -13.41
C ARG A 376 31.95 6.58 -14.42
N SER A 377 32.82 7.32 -15.12
CA SER A 377 33.77 6.71 -16.06
C SER A 377 34.87 5.91 -15.36
N ARG A 378 35.26 6.28 -14.13
CA ARG A 378 36.21 5.50 -13.31
C ARG A 378 35.60 4.21 -12.75
N VAL A 379 34.32 4.23 -12.39
CA VAL A 379 33.61 3.05 -11.86
C VAL A 379 33.25 2.06 -12.98
N PHE A 380 32.77 2.54 -14.13
CA PHE A 380 32.42 1.65 -15.26
C PHE A 380 33.57 1.34 -16.21
N GLY A 381 34.66 2.11 -16.19
CA GLY A 381 35.84 1.88 -17.03
C GLY A 381 36.79 0.78 -16.53
N ARG A 382 36.59 0.26 -15.32
CA ARG A 382 37.43 -0.81 -14.73
C ARG A 382 36.82 -2.21 -14.79
N GLY A 383 35.64 -2.38 -15.39
CA GLY A 383 34.91 -3.67 -15.44
C GLY A 383 35.14 -4.54 -16.68
N ALA A 384 36.05 -4.18 -17.59
CA ALA A 384 36.26 -4.94 -18.83
C ALA A 384 37.58 -5.75 -18.81
N LYS A 385 37.82 -6.52 -17.75
CA LYS A 385 38.73 -7.67 -17.79
C LYS A 385 38.57 -8.59 -16.57
N GLY A 386 37.87 -9.70 -16.77
CA GLY A 386 38.21 -10.96 -16.11
C GLY A 386 37.47 -11.33 -14.84
N ASP A 387 36.67 -12.39 -15.02
CA ASP A 387 36.39 -13.51 -14.12
C ASP A 387 35.22 -13.42 -13.14
N GLY A 388 34.46 -14.51 -13.12
CA GLY A 388 33.14 -14.61 -12.51
C GLY A 388 33.13 -15.04 -11.05
N GLY A 389 31.92 -15.05 -10.49
CA GLY A 389 31.64 -15.57 -9.16
C GLY A 389 31.11 -14.51 -8.20
N ASP A 390 29.93 -14.79 -7.66
CA ASP A 390 29.35 -14.27 -6.43
C ASP A 390 28.68 -12.88 -6.43
N ALA A 391 27.35 -12.96 -6.52
CA ALA A 391 26.42 -11.95 -6.08
C ALA A 391 26.36 -11.94 -4.54
N LEU A 392 26.83 -10.87 -3.91
CA LEU A 392 26.43 -10.37 -2.58
C LEU A 392 27.24 -9.11 -2.25
N GLU A 393 26.59 -7.94 -2.32
CA GLU A 393 26.77 -6.76 -1.45
C GLU A 393 26.16 -5.53 -2.13
N ALA A 394 24.86 -5.33 -1.90
CA ALA A 394 24.20 -4.05 -2.10
C ALA A 394 23.98 -3.40 -0.73
N THR A 395 25.08 -3.04 -0.06
CA THR A 395 25.05 -2.45 1.28
C THR A 395 26.12 -1.36 1.45
N GLU A 396 26.27 -0.45 0.48
CA GLU A 396 27.11 0.76 0.64
C GLU A 396 26.51 1.98 -0.08
N LEU A 397 25.27 2.35 0.25
CA LEU A 397 24.69 3.65 -0.14
C LEU A 397 24.02 4.38 1.03
N GLN A 398 24.47 4.15 2.27
CA GLN A 398 23.94 4.82 3.47
C GLN A 398 24.84 5.88 4.10
N ASN A 399 26.01 6.20 3.54
CA ASN A 399 26.90 7.21 4.12
C ASN A 399 27.28 8.30 3.12
N LEU A 400 26.40 9.28 2.94
CA LEU A 400 26.79 10.62 2.48
C LEU A 400 26.35 11.65 3.53
N PRO A 401 27.25 12.51 4.02
CA PRO A 401 26.91 13.50 5.05
C PRO A 401 26.01 14.61 4.48
N PRO A 402 25.19 15.26 5.33
CA PRO A 402 24.38 16.40 4.93
C PRO A 402 25.29 17.64 4.82
N ALA A 403 25.37 18.22 3.62
CA ALA A 403 26.03 19.49 3.37
C ALA A 403 25.26 20.17 2.21
N LEU A 404 24.66 21.35 2.31
CA LEU A 404 24.72 22.44 3.28
C LEU A 404 23.37 23.17 3.24
N THR A 405 22.81 23.44 4.41
CA THR A 405 21.92 24.58 4.64
C THR A 405 22.74 25.87 4.56
N VAL A 406 22.40 26.74 3.60
CA VAL A 406 22.49 28.21 3.69
C VAL A 406 21.29 28.78 2.96
#